data_AF-A0A951T5S7-F1
#
_entry.id   AF-A0A951T5S7-F1
#
_cell.length_a   1.000
_cell.length_b   1.000
_cell.length_c   1.000
_cell.angle_alpha   90.00
_cell.angle_beta   90.00
_cell.angle_gamma   90.00
#
_symmetry.space_group_name_H-M   'P 1'
#
loop_
_entity.id
_entity.type
_entity.pdbx_description
1 polymer ?
#
loop_
_entity_poly.entity_id
_entity_poly.type
_entity_poly.pdbx_seq_one_letter_code
_entity_poly.pdbx_strand_id
1 'polypeptide(L)'
;MTAPYPLYAAGLCFLSYLPFYLLCDVGGWRIPHLSVLGMNPLVIYIVQQALGDMHGTIIPESSGPAAALAGFAGFYLICYAVAWKLHRDRIIIKL
;
A
#
# COMPACT_ATOMS: atom_id res chain seq x y z
N MET A 1 25.16 -12.55 20.82
CA MET A 1 25.13 -11.17 20.28
C MET A 1 24.01 -11.09 19.27
N THR A 2 23.02 -10.23 19.49
CA THR A 2 21.94 -9.98 18.53
C THR A 2 22.47 -9.15 17.37
N ALA A 3 22.01 -9.42 16.16
CA ALA A 3 22.39 -8.64 14.98
C ALA A 3 22.06 -7.14 15.20
N PRO A 4 22.90 -6.22 14.71
CA PRO A 4 22.59 -4.79 14.73
C PRO A 4 21.25 -4.53 14.02
N TYR A 5 20.44 -3.63 14.59
CA TYR A 5 19.13 -3.29 14.04
C TYR A 5 19.13 -2.98 12.52
N PRO A 6 20.09 -2.20 11.98
CA PRO A 6 20.13 -1.93 10.53
C PRO A 6 20.29 -3.19 9.68
N LEU A 7 21.05 -4.19 10.17
CA LEU A 7 21.26 -5.44 9.47
C LEU A 7 19.97 -6.27 9.42
N TYR A 8 19.24 -6.30 10.52
CA TYR A 8 17.96 -7.01 10.60
C TYR A 8 16.89 -6.33 9.75
N ALA A 9 16.77 -4.99 9.84
CA ALA A 9 15.83 -4.21 9.05
C ALA A 9 16.10 -4.35 7.54
N ALA A 10 17.37 -4.25 7.12
CA ALA A 10 17.76 -4.44 5.73
C ALA A 10 17.42 -5.86 5.24
N GLY A 11 17.71 -6.89 6.05
CA GLY A 11 17.35 -8.27 5.74
C GLY A 11 15.85 -8.44 5.52
N LEU A 12 15.01 -7.87 6.39
CA LEU A 12 13.55 -7.91 6.25
C LEU A 12 13.06 -7.16 5.01
N CYS A 13 13.64 -6.01 4.67
CA CYS A 13 13.30 -5.27 3.45
C CYS A 13 13.64 -6.07 2.19
N PHE A 14 14.80 -6.72 2.12
CA PHE A 14 15.14 -7.57 0.98
C PHE A 14 14.28 -8.82 0.92
N LEU A 15 13.95 -9.40 2.08
CA LEU A 15 13.06 -10.55 2.16
C LEU A 15 11.65 -10.21 1.65
N SER A 16 11.12 -9.02 1.96
CA SER A 16 9.82 -8.58 1.46
C SER A 16 9.84 -8.23 -0.03
N TYR A 17 10.98 -7.76 -0.56
CA TYR A 17 11.18 -7.51 -1.99
C TYR A 17 11.32 -8.80 -2.82
N LEU A 18 11.97 -9.83 -2.28
CA LEU A 18 12.30 -11.07 -2.96
C LEU A 18 11.15 -11.73 -3.76
N PRO A 19 9.92 -11.88 -3.24
CA PRO A 19 8.83 -12.46 -4.02
C PRO A 19 8.48 -11.63 -5.27
N PHE A 20 8.55 -10.31 -5.19
CA PHE A 20 8.31 -9.43 -6.34
C PHE A 20 9.43 -9.53 -7.38
N TYR A 21 10.69 -9.65 -6.94
CA TYR A 21 11.81 -9.90 -7.84
C TYR A 21 11.62 -11.21 -8.62
N LEU A 22 11.31 -12.30 -7.92
CA LEU A 22 11.14 -13.60 -8.56
C LEU A 22 9.95 -13.63 -9.52
N LEU A 23 8.82 -13.01 -9.16
CA LEU A 23 7.62 -12.98 -10.01
C LEU A 23 7.76 -12.02 -11.18
N CYS A 24 8.18 -10.78 -10.93
CA CYS A 24 8.16 -9.71 -11.91
C CYS A 24 9.42 -9.67 -12.78
N ASP A 25 10.60 -9.80 -12.18
CA ASP A 25 11.87 -9.62 -12.88
C ASP A 25 12.36 -10.94 -13.49
N VAL A 26 12.28 -12.05 -12.76
CA VAL A 26 12.68 -13.38 -13.27
C VAL A 26 11.54 -14.05 -14.05
N GLY A 27 10.32 -14.04 -13.51
CA GLY A 27 9.14 -14.63 -14.14
C GLY A 27 8.54 -13.78 -15.26
N GLY A 28 8.89 -12.50 -15.36
CA GLY A 28 8.35 -11.56 -16.35
C GLY A 28 6.88 -11.19 -16.15
N TRP A 29 6.28 -11.52 -15.00
CA TRP A 29 4.87 -11.26 -14.73
C TRP A 29 4.66 -9.80 -14.36
N ARG A 30 3.68 -9.14 -14.97
CA ARG A 30 3.26 -7.80 -14.54
C ARG A 30 1.96 -7.90 -13.77
N ILE A 31 1.98 -7.51 -12.50
CA ILE A 31 0.79 -7.44 -11.66
C ILE A 31 0.15 -6.06 -11.87
N PRO A 32 -0.94 -5.95 -12.67
CA PRO A 32 -1.46 -4.65 -13.09
C PRO A 32 -1.99 -3.86 -11.89
N HIS A 33 -2.55 -4.56 -10.91
CA HIS A 33 -3.07 -3.97 -9.69
C HIS A 33 -2.01 -3.23 -8.87
N LEU A 34 -0.84 -3.86 -8.66
CA LEU A 34 0.30 -3.25 -7.97
C LEU A 34 0.94 -2.15 -8.81
N SER A 35 0.92 -2.28 -10.14
CA SER A 35 1.43 -1.25 -11.05
C SER A 35 0.63 0.06 -10.94
N VAL A 36 -0.69 -0.05 -10.83
CA VAL A 36 -1.59 1.11 -10.64
C VAL A 36 -1.30 1.82 -9.32
N LEU A 37 -1.16 1.07 -8.22
CA LEU A 37 -0.82 1.63 -6.91
C LEU A 37 0.61 2.21 -6.91
N GLY A 38 1.57 1.54 -7.54
CA GLY A 38 2.97 1.94 -7.55
C GLY A 38 3.30 3.14 -8.45
N MET A 39 2.39 3.57 -9.32
CA MET A 39 2.68 4.65 -10.28
C MET A 39 2.76 6.04 -9.61
N ASN A 40 1.99 6.26 -8.55
CA ASN A 40 1.94 7.54 -7.81
C ASN A 40 1.91 7.30 -6.29
N PRO A 41 2.98 6.73 -5.70
CA PRO A 41 2.97 6.30 -4.30
C PRO A 41 2.77 7.48 -3.33
N LEU A 42 3.33 8.66 -3.64
CA LEU A 42 3.16 9.88 -2.83
C LEU A 42 1.69 10.29 -2.69
N VAL A 43 0.95 10.28 -3.80
CA VAL A 43 -0.47 10.64 -3.80
C VAL A 43 -1.26 9.67 -2.94
N ILE A 44 -0.96 8.38 -3.05
CA ILE A 44 -1.62 7.35 -2.24
C ILE A 44 -1.30 7.55 -0.76
N TYR A 45 -0.06 7.87 -0.39
CA TYR A 45 0.30 8.16 1.00
C TYR A 45 -0.47 9.36 1.56
N ILE A 46 -0.65 10.42 0.77
CA ILE A 46 -1.44 11.59 1.18
C ILE A 46 -2.90 11.20 1.40
N VAL A 47 -3.49 10.43 0.48
CA VAL A 47 -4.88 9.94 0.60
C VAL A 47 -5.03 9.04 1.83
N GLN A 48 -4.07 8.14 2.05
CA GLN A 48 -4.03 7.25 3.21
C GLN A 48 -3.97 8.04 4.52
N GLN A 49 -3.13 9.07 4.60
CA GLN A 49 -3.07 9.96 5.76
C GLN A 49 -4.41 10.66 5.98
N ALA A 50 -4.98 11.27 4.93
CA ALA A 50 -6.26 11.98 5.03
C ALA A 50 -7.40 11.07 5.50
N LEU A 51 -7.46 9.83 5.00
CA LEU A 51 -8.43 8.83 5.45
C LEU A 51 -8.17 8.38 6.89
N GLY A 52 -6.90 8.23 7.29
CA GLY A 52 -6.50 7.89 8.65
C GLY A 52 -6.91 8.94 9.67
N ASP A 53 -6.75 10.22 9.33
CA ASP A 53 -7.17 11.34 10.18
C ASP A 53 -8.70 11.37 10.39
N MET A 54 -9.47 10.85 9.42
CA MET A 54 -10.93 10.71 9.53
C MET A 54 -11.39 9.47 10.32
N HIS A 55 -10.55 8.42 10.40
CA HIS A 55 -10.91 7.11 10.96
C HIS A 55 -11.34 7.19 12.44
N GLY A 56 -10.72 8.07 13.23
CA GLY A 56 -11.04 8.26 14.66
C GLY A 56 -12.48 8.72 14.93
N THR A 57 -13.22 9.15 13.90
CA THR A 57 -14.63 9.59 14.02
C THR A 57 -15.64 8.51 13.63
N ILE A 58 -15.21 7.47 12.89
CA ILE A 58 -16.15 6.60 12.13
C ILE A 58 -16.18 5.15 12.66
N ILE A 59 -15.08 4.62 13.21
CA ILE A 59 -15.01 3.21 13.66
C ILE A 59 -14.54 3.14 15.11
N PRO A 60 -15.43 2.82 16.08
CA PRO A 60 -15.05 2.62 17.47
C PRO A 60 -14.07 1.45 17.63
N GLU A 61 -13.07 1.58 18.50
CA GLU A 61 -12.08 0.52 18.77
C GLU A 61 -12.71 -0.77 19.34
N SER A 62 -13.94 -0.70 19.87
CA SER A 62 -14.70 -1.84 20.38
C SER A 62 -15.41 -2.65 19.30
N SER A 63 -15.15 -2.36 18.01
CA SER A 63 -15.85 -2.99 16.90
C SER A 63 -15.26 -4.37 16.58
N GLY A 64 -16.15 -5.34 16.33
CA GLY A 64 -15.74 -6.73 16.07
C GLY A 64 -14.91 -6.87 14.78
N PRO A 65 -14.27 -8.02 14.56
CA PRO A 65 -13.35 -8.25 13.43
C PRO A 65 -13.99 -7.98 12.05
N ALA A 66 -15.32 -8.17 11.92
CA ALA A 66 -16.05 -7.86 10.70
C ALA A 66 -16.08 -6.36 10.36
N ALA A 67 -16.22 -5.49 11.36
CA ALA A 67 -16.23 -4.04 11.17
C ALA A 67 -14.84 -3.51 10.81
N ALA A 68 -13.79 -4.06 11.42
CA ALA A 68 -12.41 -3.76 11.07
C ALA A 68 -12.09 -4.15 9.62
N LEU A 69 -12.52 -5.35 9.18
CA LEU A 69 -12.37 -5.79 7.79
C LEU A 69 -13.15 -4.90 6.80
N ALA A 70 -14.37 -4.49 7.16
CA ALA A 70 -15.16 -3.58 6.33
C ALA A 70 -14.50 -2.20 6.22
N GLY A 71 -13.97 -1.67 7.33
CA GLY A 71 -13.21 -0.42 7.36
C GLY A 71 -11.96 -0.51 6.49
N PHE A 72 -11.18 -1.58 6.64
CA PHE A 72 -10.00 -1.84 5.81
C PHE A 72 -10.36 -1.96 4.33
N ALA A 73 -11.43 -2.69 3.98
CA ALA A 73 -11.89 -2.82 2.61
C ALA A 73 -12.29 -1.46 2.02
N GLY A 74 -13.05 -0.65 2.76
CA GLY A 74 -13.41 0.71 2.33
C GLY A 74 -12.20 1.61 2.15
N PHE A 75 -11.29 1.61 3.12
CA PHE A 75 -10.02 2.33 3.06
C PHE A 75 -9.21 1.97 1.80
N TYR A 76 -9.03 0.67 1.59
CA TYR A 76 -8.31 0.14 0.45
C TYR A 76 -8.96 0.52 -0.88
N LEU A 77 -10.28 0.39 -0.97
CA LEU A 77 -11.03 0.72 -2.19
C LEU A 77 -10.92 2.19 -2.56
N ILE A 78 -10.93 3.11 -1.57
CA ILE A 78 -10.76 4.54 -1.85
C ILE A 78 -9.35 4.81 -2.38
N CYS A 79 -8.31 4.30 -1.71
CA CYS A 79 -6.92 4.42 -2.18
C CYS A 79 -6.75 3.85 -3.60
N TYR A 80 -7.33 2.68 -3.86
CA TYR A 80 -7.29 2.05 -5.18
C TYR A 80 -8.05 2.83 -6.23
N ALA A 81 -9.23 3.37 -5.91
CA ALA A 81 -10.03 4.19 -6.83
C ALA A 81 -9.27 5.45 -7.25
N VAL A 82 -8.58 6.12 -6.31
CA VAL A 82 -7.74 7.27 -6.62
C VAL A 82 -6.57 6.86 -7.51
N ALA A 83 -5.85 5.80 -7.15
CA ALA A 83 -4.73 5.30 -7.94
C ALA A 83 -5.16 4.92 -9.37
N TRP A 84 -6.32 4.26 -9.50
CA TRP A 84 -6.89 3.87 -10.78
C TRP A 84 -7.31 5.06 -11.63
N LYS A 85 -7.90 6.10 -11.02
CA LYS A 85 -8.23 7.34 -11.70
C LYS A 85 -6.98 8.02 -12.27
N LEU A 86 -5.93 8.19 -11.45
CA LEU A 86 -4.66 8.76 -11.91
C LEU A 86 -4.01 7.92 -13.02
N HIS A 87 -4.08 6.59 -12.90
CA HIS A 87 -3.58 5.68 -13.91
C HIS A 87 -4.35 5.81 -15.23
N ARG A 88 -5.67 5.88 -15.19
CA ARG A 88 -6.52 6.05 -16.37
C ARG A 88 -6.26 7.38 -17.08
N ASP A 89 -6.06 8.45 -16.31
CA ASP A 89 -5.80 9.79 -16.82
C ASP A 89 -4.33 9.99 -17.25
N ARG A 90 -3.47 8.96 -17.10
CA ARG A 90 -2.02 8.99 -17.42
C ARG A 90 -1.27 10.10 -16.68
N ILE A 91 -1.75 10.50 -15.50
CA ILE A 91 -1.14 11.57 -14.70
C ILE A 91 -0.08 10.94 -13.79
N ILE A 92 1.16 11.40 -13.94
CA ILE A 92 2.29 11.01 -13.09
C ILE A 92 2.75 12.26 -12.36
N ILE A 93 2.49 12.33 -11.05
CA ILE A 93 2.92 13.41 -10.18
C ILE A 93 4.32 13.07 -9.69
N LYS A 94 5.30 13.87 -10.12
CA LYS A 94 6.70 13.80 -9.70
C LYS A 94 7.00 15.03 -8.84
N LEU A 95 7.79 14.84 -7.78
CA LEU A 95 8.34 15.92 -6.97
C LEU A 95 9.68 16.38 -7.55
#